data_AF-R8BFN6-F1
#
_entry.id   AF-R8BFN6-F1
#
_cell.length_a   1.000
_cell.length_b   1.000
_cell.length_c   1.000
_cell.angle_alpha   90.00
_cell.angle_beta   90.00
_cell.angle_gamma   90.00
#
_symmetry.space_group_name_H-M   'P 1'
#
loop_
_entity.id
_entity.type
_entity.pdbx_description
1 polymer ?
#
loop_
_entity_poly.entity_id
_entity_poly.type
_entity_poly.pdbx_seq_one_letter_code
_entity_poly.pdbx_strand_id
1 'polypeptide(L)'
;MTLQVGLKLQNIDQLEAKLKAVSDPTSPDYGRYLDAAEVNAIFSPANDSRVAVHNWLRKAGVSEIADFGSYINFAASIGTANRLLGSSFHYFMVEGVQKLRTLEYSIPIELDKHVELVSPTTFFGKTKTHAVFPPREMVDGITSRQTANKTLNCLRLIEPGCLEEMYNYGNYKPSSPSKSRVGFGSFLNQSARQEDLSKYQRDYELPLTNFSVTLINGGEDHQDPRGDIGEANLDSQFMSAVTKSLPLTQFITGGSP
;
A
#
# COMPACT_ATOMS: atom_id res chain seq x y z
N MET A 1 9.96 -8.06 19.99
CA MET A 1 8.95 -8.02 18.92
C MET A 1 8.25 -6.69 18.99
N THR A 2 7.76 -6.17 17.86
CA THR A 2 7.02 -4.90 17.80
C THR A 2 5.54 -5.21 17.57
N LEU A 3 4.69 -4.58 18.36
CA LEU A 3 3.24 -4.64 18.27
C LEU A 3 2.69 -3.22 18.10
N GLN A 4 1.49 -3.13 17.56
CA GLN A 4 0.73 -1.91 17.35
C GLN A 4 -0.62 -2.06 18.03
N VAL A 5 -1.00 -1.06 18.80
CA VAL A 5 -2.34 -0.90 19.36
C VAL A 5 -3.07 0.14 18.50
N GLY A 6 -4.02 -0.31 17.69
CA GLY A 6 -4.97 0.58 17.03
C GLY A 6 -5.98 1.09 18.04
N LEU A 7 -6.17 2.41 18.11
CA LEU A 7 -7.10 3.03 19.04
C LEU A 7 -8.48 3.16 18.41
N LYS A 8 -9.53 3.05 19.23
CA LYS A 8 -10.91 3.28 18.77
C LYS A 8 -11.08 4.71 18.28
N LEU A 9 -11.52 4.83 17.03
CA LEU A 9 -11.85 6.10 16.39
C LEU A 9 -13.18 6.63 16.92
N GLN A 10 -13.33 7.96 16.94
CA GLN A 10 -14.58 8.60 17.32
C GLN A 10 -15.51 8.74 16.12
N ASN A 11 -16.83 8.81 16.36
CA ASN A 11 -17.84 9.15 15.34
C ASN A 11 -17.84 8.23 14.10
N ILE A 12 -17.38 6.98 14.24
CA ILE A 12 -17.25 6.06 13.09
C ILE A 12 -18.61 5.71 12.47
N ASP A 13 -19.69 5.82 13.25
CA ASP A 13 -21.08 5.71 12.81
C ASP A 13 -21.45 6.76 11.73
N GLN A 14 -20.72 7.89 11.67
CA GLN A 14 -20.93 8.94 10.68
C GLN A 14 -20.09 8.76 9.40
N LEU A 15 -19.11 7.85 9.40
CA LEU A 15 -18.12 7.75 8.33
C LEU A 15 -18.77 7.42 6.98
N GLU A 16 -19.65 6.42 6.95
CA GLU A 16 -20.32 5.99 5.73
C GLU A 16 -21.22 7.09 5.15
N ALA A 17 -22.02 7.74 6.01
CA ALA A 17 -22.91 8.81 5.59
C ALA A 17 -22.14 10.01 5.00
N LYS A 18 -21.03 10.41 5.65
CA LYS A 18 -20.16 11.50 5.16
C LYS A 18 -19.48 11.12 3.84
N LEU A 19 -18.93 9.90 3.74
CA LEU A 19 -18.31 9.42 2.51
C LEU A 19 -19.32 9.40 1.36
N LYS A 20 -20.54 8.91 1.60
CA LYS A 20 -21.61 8.92 0.61
C LYS A 20 -21.98 10.33 0.17
N ALA A 21 -22.12 11.27 1.10
CA ALA A 21 -22.47 12.65 0.80
C ALA A 21 -21.46 13.32 -0.15
N VAL A 22 -20.16 13.04 0.00
CA VAL A 22 -19.12 13.63 -0.87
C VAL A 22 -18.86 12.84 -2.15
N SER A 23 -19.33 11.59 -2.24
CA SER A 23 -19.03 10.67 -3.36
C SER A 23 -20.22 10.42 -4.30
N ASP A 24 -21.45 10.69 -3.86
CA ASP A 24 -22.65 10.54 -4.67
C ASP A 24 -22.82 11.74 -5.64
N PRO A 25 -22.79 11.54 -6.98
CA PRO A 25 -22.93 12.61 -7.96
C PRO A 25 -24.23 13.42 -7.87
N THR A 26 -25.25 12.88 -7.21
CA THR A 26 -26.55 13.56 -7.01
C THR A 26 -26.60 14.37 -5.70
N SER A 27 -25.61 14.21 -4.83
CA SER A 27 -25.51 14.95 -3.57
C SER A 27 -25.09 16.40 -3.80
N PRO A 28 -25.65 17.37 -3.04
CA PRO A 28 -25.18 18.75 -3.06
C PRO A 28 -23.72 18.91 -2.59
N ASP A 29 -23.17 17.91 -1.90
CA ASP A 29 -21.79 17.89 -1.41
C ASP A 29 -20.83 17.07 -2.28
N TYR A 30 -21.28 16.60 -3.45
CA TYR A 30 -20.43 15.84 -4.37
C TYR A 30 -19.11 16.56 -4.67
N GLY A 31 -17.99 15.84 -4.52
CA GLY A 31 -16.65 16.36 -4.77
C GLY A 31 -16.08 17.25 -3.67
N ARG A 32 -16.83 17.54 -2.60
CA ARG A 32 -16.36 18.30 -1.42
C ARG A 32 -15.70 17.37 -0.40
N TYR A 33 -14.66 16.66 -0.82
CA TYR A 33 -13.90 15.76 0.05
C TYR A 33 -13.24 16.53 1.20
N LEU A 34 -13.18 15.87 2.35
CA LEU A 34 -12.50 16.38 3.54
C LEU A 34 -10.98 16.29 3.37
N ASP A 35 -10.27 17.29 3.86
CA ASP A 35 -8.82 17.19 4.02
C ASP A 35 -8.42 16.35 5.25
N ALA A 36 -7.13 16.07 5.39
CA ALA A 36 -6.63 15.24 6.48
C ALA A 36 -6.89 15.85 7.88
N ALA A 37 -6.87 17.18 7.99
CA ALA A 37 -7.13 17.86 9.26
C ALA A 37 -8.61 17.77 9.64
N GLU A 38 -9.51 17.92 8.67
CA GLU A 38 -10.96 17.75 8.85
C GLU A 38 -11.33 16.31 9.22
N VAL A 39 -10.75 15.32 8.54
CA VAL A 39 -10.92 13.89 8.90
C VAL A 39 -10.45 13.65 10.33
N ASN A 40 -9.26 14.14 10.70
CA ASN A 40 -8.72 13.96 12.04
C ASN A 40 -9.56 14.68 13.10
N ALA A 41 -10.11 15.85 12.80
CA ALA A 41 -10.96 16.59 13.73
C ALA A 41 -12.26 15.84 14.06
N ILE A 42 -12.75 15.01 13.14
CA ILE A 42 -14.00 14.25 13.31
C ILE A 42 -13.74 12.87 13.90
N PHE A 43 -12.72 12.16 13.42
CA PHE A 43 -12.59 10.72 13.65
C PHE A 43 -11.41 10.31 14.54
N SER A 44 -10.50 11.21 14.90
CA SER A 44 -9.34 10.83 15.74
C SER A 44 -9.78 10.15 17.05
N PRO A 45 -8.96 9.24 17.60
CA PRO A 45 -9.25 8.69 18.92
C PRO A 45 -9.33 9.78 19.98
N ALA A 46 -10.13 9.52 21.00
CA ALA A 46 -10.21 10.40 22.16
C ALA A 46 -8.86 10.44 22.90
N ASN A 47 -8.51 11.61 23.46
CA ASN A 47 -7.25 11.78 24.16
C ASN A 47 -7.11 10.85 25.39
N ASP A 48 -8.22 10.52 26.03
CA ASP A 48 -8.26 9.56 27.13
C ASP A 48 -7.88 8.14 26.68
N SER A 49 -8.23 7.72 25.47
CA SER A 49 -7.79 6.45 24.87
C SER A 49 -6.27 6.37 24.77
N ARG A 50 -5.62 7.43 24.30
CA ARG A 50 -4.15 7.48 24.25
C ARG A 50 -3.55 7.35 25.64
N VAL A 51 -4.05 8.14 26.59
CA VAL A 51 -3.56 8.12 27.98
C VAL A 51 -3.75 6.75 28.64
N ALA A 52 -4.91 6.12 28.43
CA ALA A 52 -5.23 4.80 28.97
C ALA A 52 -4.27 3.73 28.44
N VAL A 53 -4.02 3.70 27.13
CA VAL A 53 -3.10 2.73 26.51
C VAL A 53 -1.65 2.98 26.93
N HIS A 54 -1.19 4.24 26.98
CA HIS A 54 0.15 4.56 27.51
C HIS A 54 0.33 4.06 28.95
N ASN A 55 -0.65 4.31 29.81
CA ASN A 55 -0.59 3.88 31.21
C ASN A 55 -0.59 2.36 31.34
N TRP A 56 -1.40 1.67 30.55
CA TRP A 56 -1.45 0.22 30.49
C TRP A 56 -0.11 -0.39 30.07
N LEU A 57 0.49 0.12 28.98
CA LEU A 57 1.78 -0.35 28.48
C LEU A 57 2.90 -0.10 29.51
N ARG A 58 2.97 1.11 30.08
CA ARG A 58 3.99 1.44 31.10
C ARG A 58 3.85 0.60 32.36
N LYS A 59 2.61 0.34 32.82
CA LYS A 59 2.34 -0.52 33.99
C LYS A 59 2.84 -1.95 33.77
N ALA A 60 2.85 -2.42 32.51
CA ALA A 60 3.42 -3.72 32.15
C ALA A 60 4.95 -3.71 31.96
N GLY A 61 5.62 -2.58 32.20
CA GLY A 61 7.07 -2.45 32.08
C GLY A 61 7.56 -2.20 30.65
N VAL A 62 6.68 -1.79 29.73
CA VAL A 62 7.04 -1.43 28.35
C VAL A 62 7.62 -0.01 28.34
N SER A 63 8.87 0.13 27.90
CA SER A 63 9.59 1.41 27.83
C SER A 63 9.67 1.98 26.41
N GLU A 64 9.76 1.11 25.40
CA GLU A 64 9.82 1.50 24.00
C GLU A 64 8.41 1.66 23.42
N ILE A 65 7.94 2.91 23.40
CA ILE A 65 6.59 3.29 22.94
C ILE A 65 6.72 4.45 21.95
N ALA A 66 6.11 4.32 20.78
CA ALA A 66 5.98 5.37 19.77
C ALA A 66 4.50 5.64 19.47
N ASP A 67 4.06 6.87 19.70
CA ASP A 67 2.67 7.30 19.54
C ASP A 67 2.48 8.06 18.23
N PHE A 68 1.55 7.59 17.41
CA PHE A 68 1.22 8.17 16.10
C PHE A 68 -0.20 8.76 16.07
N GLY A 69 -0.82 8.96 17.23
CA GLY A 69 -2.15 9.54 17.38
C GLY A 69 -3.27 8.51 17.24
N SER A 70 -3.41 7.88 16.06
CA SER A 70 -4.45 6.87 15.80
C SER A 70 -4.04 5.46 16.24
N TYR A 71 -2.74 5.22 16.39
CA TYR A 71 -2.18 3.97 16.87
C TYR A 71 -0.91 4.22 17.68
N ILE A 72 -0.57 3.25 18.53
CA ILE A 72 0.62 3.27 19.37
C ILE A 72 1.43 2.00 19.07
N ASN A 73 2.65 2.17 18.59
CA ASN A 73 3.61 1.08 18.43
C ASN A 73 4.40 0.90 19.73
N PHE A 74 4.70 -0.34 20.07
CA PHE A 74 5.55 -0.65 21.21
C PHE A 74 6.40 -1.90 20.98
N ALA A 75 7.58 -1.94 21.60
CA ALA A 75 8.44 -3.11 21.60
C ALA A 75 8.39 -3.84 22.94
N ALA A 76 8.24 -5.16 22.89
CA ALA A 76 8.20 -6.02 24.07
C ALA A 76 8.90 -7.37 23.81
N SER A 77 9.32 -8.01 24.90
CA SER A 77 9.68 -9.44 24.85
C SER A 77 8.44 -10.31 24.70
N ILE A 78 8.59 -11.51 24.13
CA ILE A 78 7.47 -12.46 23.95
C ILE A 78 6.75 -12.74 25.28
N GLY A 79 7.51 -12.96 26.35
CA GLY A 79 6.94 -13.19 27.68
C GLY A 79 6.13 -11.99 28.21
N THR A 80 6.55 -10.76 27.89
CA THR A 80 5.79 -9.55 28.26
C THR A 80 4.53 -9.42 27.42
N ALA A 81 4.60 -9.65 26.10
CA ALA A 81 3.43 -9.64 25.22
C ALA A 81 2.38 -10.69 25.65
N ASN A 82 2.82 -11.93 25.95
CA ASN A 82 1.93 -12.99 26.44
C ASN A 82 1.21 -12.61 27.74
N ARG A 83 1.91 -12.00 28.71
CA ARG A 83 1.27 -11.53 29.95
C ARG A 83 0.34 -10.35 29.72
N LEU A 84 0.77 -9.38 28.92
CA LEU A 84 0.03 -8.15 28.63
C LEU A 84 -1.31 -8.44 27.95
N LEU A 85 -1.32 -9.42 27.04
CA LEU A 85 -2.45 -9.73 26.17
C LEU A 85 -3.15 -11.04 26.53
N GLY A 86 -2.79 -11.69 27.65
CA GLY A 86 -3.30 -13.03 27.98
C GLY A 86 -3.21 -14.00 26.81
N SER A 87 -2.10 -13.97 26.07
CA SER A 87 -1.92 -14.67 24.79
C SER A 87 -0.78 -15.68 24.85
N SER A 88 -0.63 -16.45 23.78
CA SER A 88 0.49 -17.39 23.63
C SER A 88 1.10 -17.31 22.23
N PHE A 89 2.13 -16.49 22.10
CA PHE A 89 2.86 -16.28 20.86
C PHE A 89 3.78 -17.47 20.52
N HIS A 90 3.65 -17.96 19.30
CA HIS A 90 4.45 -19.05 18.74
C HIS A 90 4.84 -18.75 17.29
N TYR A 91 5.87 -19.43 16.83
CA TYR A 91 6.17 -19.48 15.41
C TYR A 91 5.24 -20.47 14.71
N PHE A 92 4.53 -19.99 13.70
CA PHE A 92 3.70 -20.79 12.82
C PHE A 92 4.33 -20.80 11.43
N MET A 93 4.28 -21.96 10.77
CA MET A 93 4.59 -22.08 9.35
C MET A 93 3.30 -21.94 8.55
N VAL A 94 3.17 -20.87 7.78
CA VAL A 94 2.01 -20.63 6.93
C VAL A 94 2.49 -20.48 5.49
N GLU A 95 2.12 -21.44 4.63
CA GLU A 95 2.49 -21.46 3.21
C GLU A 95 4.01 -21.23 2.97
N GLY A 96 4.86 -21.87 3.80
CA GLY A 96 6.32 -21.79 3.69
C GLY A 96 6.96 -20.56 4.36
N VAL A 97 6.18 -19.65 4.94
CA VAL A 97 6.67 -18.47 5.66
C VAL A 97 6.50 -18.65 7.17
N GLN A 98 7.56 -18.42 7.92
CA GLN A 98 7.54 -18.45 9.38
C GLN A 98 6.99 -17.13 9.94
N LYS A 99 5.93 -17.19 10.76
CA LYS A 99 5.28 -16.01 11.36
C LYS A 99 5.20 -16.16 12.88
N LEU A 100 5.62 -15.15 13.62
CA LEU A 100 5.39 -15.06 15.07
C LEU A 100 3.98 -14.50 15.32
N ARG A 101 3.05 -15.34 15.79
CA ARG A 101 1.62 -15.02 15.95
C ARG A 101 1.03 -15.70 17.18
N THR A 102 -0.22 -15.41 17.49
CA THR A 102 -1.01 -16.10 18.50
C THR A 102 -2.41 -16.38 17.96
N LEU A 103 -3.11 -17.38 18.47
CA LEU A 103 -4.44 -17.75 17.97
C LEU A 103 -5.55 -16.93 18.61
N GLU A 104 -5.31 -16.39 19.80
CA GLU A 104 -6.23 -15.56 20.55
C GLU A 104 -5.46 -14.60 21.46
N TYR A 105 -6.11 -13.52 21.84
CA TYR A 105 -5.61 -12.60 22.84
C TYR A 105 -6.78 -11.90 23.52
N SER A 106 -6.49 -11.27 24.65
CA SER A 106 -7.41 -10.48 25.45
C SER A 106 -6.77 -9.15 25.84
N ILE A 107 -7.60 -8.19 26.23
CA ILE A 107 -7.17 -6.94 26.84
C ILE A 107 -7.98 -6.73 28.12
N PRO A 108 -7.49 -5.93 29.09
CA PRO A 108 -8.29 -5.50 30.22
C PRO A 108 -9.62 -4.87 29.77
N ILE A 109 -10.70 -5.18 30.48
CA ILE A 109 -12.05 -4.71 30.12
C ILE A 109 -12.15 -3.18 30.10
N GLU A 110 -11.35 -2.49 30.91
CA GLU A 110 -11.30 -1.03 30.96
C GLU A 110 -10.75 -0.41 29.68
N LEU A 111 -10.00 -1.19 28.88
CA LEU A 111 -9.47 -0.76 27.58
C LEU A 111 -10.40 -1.06 26.41
N ASP A 112 -11.51 -1.78 26.61
CA ASP A 112 -12.43 -2.12 25.53
C ASP A 112 -12.92 -0.87 24.79
N LYS A 113 -13.21 0.23 25.50
CA LYS A 113 -13.62 1.50 24.87
C LYS A 113 -12.49 2.28 24.18
N HIS A 114 -11.24 1.83 24.32
CA HIS A 114 -10.04 2.56 23.87
C HIS A 114 -9.27 1.85 22.77
N VAL A 115 -9.29 0.52 22.75
CA VAL A 115 -8.49 -0.31 21.84
C VAL A 115 -9.40 -0.97 20.82
N GLU A 116 -9.07 -0.79 19.54
CA GLU A 116 -9.76 -1.44 18.42
C GLU A 116 -9.11 -2.79 18.09
N LEU A 117 -7.78 -2.81 18.01
CA LEU A 117 -7.02 -3.98 17.60
C LEU A 117 -5.60 -3.94 18.16
N VAL A 118 -5.06 -5.10 18.53
CA VAL A 118 -3.62 -5.28 18.73
C VAL A 118 -3.07 -6.14 17.60
N SER A 119 -2.06 -5.66 16.88
CA SER A 119 -1.48 -6.31 15.70
C SER A 119 0.05 -6.27 15.72
N PRO A 120 0.76 -7.24 15.14
CA PRO A 120 0.26 -8.53 14.66
C PRO A 120 -0.05 -9.50 15.79
N THR A 121 -1.25 -10.11 15.77
CA THR A 121 -1.69 -11.13 16.74
C THR A 121 -2.25 -12.36 16.01
N THR A 122 -3.52 -12.31 15.61
CA THR A 122 -4.29 -13.44 15.05
C THR A 122 -4.33 -13.43 13.53
N PHE A 123 -3.79 -12.39 12.88
CA PHE A 123 -3.78 -12.28 11.43
C PHE A 123 -2.59 -13.04 10.80
N PHE A 124 -2.90 -14.07 9.99
CA PHE A 124 -1.92 -14.89 9.27
C PHE A 124 -1.83 -14.61 7.77
N GLY A 125 -2.55 -13.59 7.27
CA GLY A 125 -2.64 -13.33 5.82
C GLY A 125 -1.30 -13.04 5.16
N LYS A 126 -1.23 -13.27 3.85
CA LYS A 126 -0.08 -13.04 2.96
C LYS A 126 -0.57 -12.27 1.73
N THR A 127 0.22 -11.34 1.20
CA THR A 127 -0.01 -10.81 -0.15
C THR A 127 0.51 -11.82 -1.15
N LYS A 128 -0.37 -12.38 -1.96
CA LYS A 128 0.03 -13.18 -3.11
C LYS A 128 0.21 -12.24 -4.30
N THR A 129 1.23 -12.48 -5.12
CA THR A 129 1.31 -11.88 -6.44
C THR A 129 0.09 -12.32 -7.24
N HIS A 130 -0.61 -11.36 -7.86
CA HIS A 130 -1.64 -11.66 -8.85
C HIS A 130 -1.06 -11.72 -10.28
N ALA A 131 0.26 -11.77 -10.41
CA ALA A 131 0.94 -11.88 -11.69
C ALA A 131 0.60 -13.21 -12.38
N VAL A 132 -0.36 -13.16 -13.30
CA VAL A 132 -0.59 -14.22 -14.29
C VAL A 132 0.44 -14.04 -15.38
N PHE A 133 1.64 -14.59 -15.17
CA PHE A 133 2.53 -14.85 -16.30
C PHE A 133 2.01 -16.11 -16.98
N PRO A 134 1.45 -16.04 -18.22
CA PRO A 134 1.25 -17.26 -18.99
C PRO A 134 2.59 -18.00 -19.10
N PRO A 135 2.59 -19.34 -19.23
CA PRO A 135 3.81 -20.09 -19.50
C PRO A 135 4.56 -19.38 -20.62
N ARG A 136 5.85 -19.13 -20.40
CA ARG A 136 6.73 -18.45 -21.34
C ARG A 136 6.82 -19.29 -22.61
N GLU A 137 5.83 -19.20 -23.50
CA GLU A 137 6.12 -19.31 -24.91
C GLU A 137 7.06 -18.14 -25.17
N MET A 138 8.34 -18.48 -25.34
CA MET A 138 9.31 -17.55 -25.87
C MET A 138 8.68 -16.98 -27.12
N VAL A 139 8.24 -15.73 -27.02
CA VAL A 139 7.92 -14.94 -28.18
C VAL A 139 9.25 -14.80 -28.91
N ASP A 140 9.50 -15.71 -29.85
CA ASP A 140 10.72 -15.74 -30.66
C ASP A 140 10.99 -14.34 -31.17
N GLY A 141 12.11 -13.77 -30.72
CA GLY A 141 12.61 -12.47 -31.10
C GLY A 141 11.57 -11.34 -30.99
N ILE A 142 11.76 -10.45 -30.02
CA ILE A 142 11.52 -9.03 -30.32
C ILE A 142 12.59 -8.64 -31.37
N THR A 143 12.38 -9.09 -32.60
CA THR A 143 13.09 -8.61 -33.77
C THR A 143 12.87 -7.12 -33.78
N SER A 144 13.99 -6.39 -33.78
CA SER A 144 14.11 -4.94 -33.80
C SER A 144 12.82 -4.25 -34.27
N ARG A 145 12.07 -3.65 -33.34
CA ARG A 145 10.85 -2.90 -33.63
C ARG A 145 11.19 -1.52 -34.22
N GLN A 146 12.06 -1.50 -35.21
CA GLN A 146 12.26 -0.34 -36.08
C GLN A 146 11.43 -0.58 -37.35
N THR A 147 10.20 -0.09 -37.39
CA THR A 147 9.50 0.32 -38.62
C THR A 147 8.18 0.99 -38.29
N ALA A 148 8.00 2.20 -38.82
CA ALA A 148 6.97 3.19 -38.52
C ALA A 148 5.55 2.85 -39.05
N ASN A 149 5.19 1.58 -39.18
CA ASN A 149 3.88 1.14 -39.71
C ASN A 149 3.48 -0.21 -39.12
N LYS A 150 3.28 -0.28 -37.79
CA LYS A 150 2.92 -1.51 -37.11
C LYS A 150 1.44 -1.50 -36.73
N THR A 151 0.65 -2.37 -37.35
CA THR A 151 -0.69 -2.72 -36.89
C THR A 151 -0.56 -3.35 -35.49
N LEU A 152 -1.20 -2.76 -34.48
CA LEU A 152 -1.24 -3.28 -33.11
C LEU A 152 -1.83 -4.71 -33.11
N ASN A 153 -1.17 -5.67 -32.46
CA ASN A 153 -1.70 -7.03 -32.29
C ASN A 153 -1.97 -7.32 -30.81
N CYS A 154 -3.06 -6.74 -30.33
CA CYS A 154 -3.47 -6.79 -28.93
C CYS A 154 -3.93 -8.19 -28.48
N LEU A 155 -4.20 -9.12 -29.41
CA LEU A 155 -4.49 -10.52 -29.09
C LEU A 155 -3.23 -11.29 -28.68
N ARG A 156 -2.05 -10.86 -29.12
CA ARG A 156 -0.77 -11.51 -28.80
C ARG A 156 -0.05 -10.82 -27.65
N LEU A 157 -0.06 -9.49 -27.59
CA LEU A 157 0.63 -8.72 -26.56
C LEU A 157 -0.12 -7.42 -26.29
N ILE A 158 -0.47 -7.20 -25.01
CA ILE A 158 -1.05 -5.93 -24.57
C ILE A 158 0.08 -4.92 -24.35
N GLU A 159 0.18 -3.98 -25.28
CA GLU A 159 1.09 -2.84 -25.23
C GLU A 159 0.34 -1.51 -25.00
N PRO A 160 1.01 -0.39 -24.66
CA PRO A 160 0.33 0.89 -24.40
C PRO A 160 -0.71 1.30 -25.44
N GLY A 161 -0.39 1.19 -26.73
CA GLY A 161 -1.33 1.51 -27.81
C GLY A 161 -2.59 0.65 -27.81
N CYS A 162 -2.50 -0.60 -27.35
CA CYS A 162 -3.67 -1.47 -27.19
C CYS A 162 -4.63 -0.94 -26.13
N LEU A 163 -4.09 -0.43 -25.00
CA LEU A 163 -4.92 0.19 -23.97
C LEU A 163 -5.59 1.46 -24.50
N GLU A 164 -4.84 2.28 -25.24
CA GLU A 164 -5.36 3.51 -25.84
C GLU A 164 -6.52 3.27 -26.80
N GLU A 165 -6.44 2.23 -27.64
CA GLU A 165 -7.49 1.82 -28.56
C GLU A 165 -8.69 1.22 -27.82
N MET A 166 -8.46 0.25 -26.94
CA MET A 166 -9.55 -0.45 -26.23
C MET A 166 -10.35 0.47 -25.29
N TYR A 167 -9.68 1.42 -24.64
CA TYR A 167 -10.31 2.34 -23.68
C TYR A 167 -10.51 3.75 -24.25
N ASN A 168 -10.23 3.96 -25.54
CA ASN A 168 -10.44 5.21 -26.27
C ASN A 168 -9.84 6.45 -25.56
N TYR A 169 -8.59 6.34 -25.11
CA TYR A 169 -7.88 7.44 -24.45
C TYR A 169 -6.60 7.88 -25.17
N GLY A 170 -6.31 7.42 -26.38
CA GLY A 170 -5.05 7.77 -27.10
C GLY A 170 -4.79 9.27 -27.27
N ASN A 171 -5.84 10.08 -27.35
CA ASN A 171 -5.73 11.54 -27.42
C ASN A 171 -5.60 12.24 -26.05
N TYR A 172 -5.60 11.48 -24.95
CA TYR A 172 -5.45 12.00 -23.60
C TYR A 172 -4.09 12.69 -23.45
N LYS A 173 -4.13 13.92 -22.96
CA LYS A 173 -2.95 14.68 -22.56
C LYS A 173 -3.21 15.28 -21.18
N PRO A 174 -2.35 14.98 -20.19
CA PRO A 174 -2.43 15.66 -18.90
C PRO A 174 -2.31 17.17 -19.08
N SER A 175 -2.99 17.94 -18.23
CA SER A 175 -2.78 19.39 -18.15
C SER A 175 -1.34 19.71 -17.72
N SER A 176 -0.80 20.84 -18.18
CA SER A 176 0.54 21.30 -17.80
C SER A 176 0.49 22.77 -17.35
N PRO A 177 0.84 23.10 -16.10
CA PRO A 177 1.21 22.17 -15.02
C PRO A 177 -0.01 21.38 -14.52
N SER A 178 0.14 20.07 -14.32
CA SER A 178 -0.92 19.26 -13.71
C SER A 178 -0.92 19.43 -12.20
N LYS A 179 -2.12 19.49 -11.61
CA LYS A 179 -2.31 19.33 -10.16
C LYS A 179 -2.59 17.89 -9.76
N SER A 180 -2.82 17.01 -10.73
CA SER A 180 -3.07 15.59 -10.52
C SER A 180 -1.75 14.86 -10.32
N ARG A 181 -1.77 13.83 -9.47
CA ARG A 181 -0.66 12.94 -9.18
C ARG A 181 -1.22 11.53 -8.98
N VAL A 182 -0.42 10.52 -9.26
CA VAL A 182 -0.83 9.12 -9.16
C VAL A 182 0.20 8.37 -8.33
N GLY A 183 -0.24 7.42 -7.52
CA GLY A 183 0.68 6.57 -6.77
C GLY A 183 0.24 5.13 -6.71
N PHE A 184 1.20 4.24 -6.46
CA PHE A 184 1.00 2.81 -6.33
C PHE A 184 1.77 2.25 -5.14
N GLY A 185 1.21 1.23 -4.49
CA GLY A 185 1.81 0.58 -3.32
C GLY A 185 2.50 -0.71 -3.70
N SER A 186 3.71 -0.93 -3.18
CA SER A 186 4.49 -2.14 -3.37
C SER A 186 4.69 -2.86 -2.04
N PHE A 187 4.12 -4.07 -1.96
CA PHE A 187 4.05 -4.87 -0.73
C PHE A 187 4.78 -6.22 -0.83
N LEU A 188 5.48 -6.46 -1.94
CA LEU A 188 6.08 -7.76 -2.29
C LEU A 188 7.60 -7.80 -2.11
N ASN A 189 8.17 -6.80 -1.40
CA ASN A 189 9.62 -6.62 -1.30
C ASN A 189 10.31 -6.51 -2.68
N GLN A 190 9.62 -5.83 -3.61
CA GLN A 190 10.08 -5.52 -4.96
C GLN A 190 10.10 -4.01 -5.14
N SER A 191 11.06 -3.50 -5.90
CA SER A 191 11.20 -2.08 -6.21
C SER A 191 11.11 -1.88 -7.72
N ALA A 192 10.39 -0.85 -8.16
CA ALA A 192 10.35 -0.53 -9.58
C ALA A 192 11.70 0.08 -9.96
N ARG A 193 12.23 -0.20 -11.15
CA ARG A 193 13.54 0.34 -11.56
C ARG A 193 13.39 1.52 -12.50
N GLN A 194 14.08 2.61 -12.18
CA GLN A 194 14.04 3.84 -12.98
C GLN A 194 14.60 3.63 -14.39
N GLU A 195 15.65 2.81 -14.53
CA GLU A 195 16.24 2.45 -15.83
C GLU A 195 15.30 1.62 -16.70
N ASP A 196 14.59 0.66 -16.11
CA ASP A 196 13.63 -0.16 -16.84
C ASP A 196 12.43 0.65 -17.30
N LEU A 197 11.92 1.54 -16.43
CA LEU A 197 10.85 2.45 -16.82
C LEU A 197 11.28 3.33 -18.00
N SER A 198 12.50 3.89 -17.92
CA SER A 198 13.06 4.71 -19.01
C SER A 198 13.19 3.91 -20.30
N LYS A 199 13.59 2.64 -20.21
CA LYS A 199 13.66 1.74 -21.36
C LYS A 199 12.27 1.47 -21.95
N TYR A 200 11.30 1.11 -21.10
CA TYR A 200 9.91 0.87 -21.49
C TYR A 200 9.31 2.10 -22.19
N GLN A 201 9.50 3.29 -21.64
CA GLN A 201 9.00 4.54 -22.22
C GLN A 201 9.61 4.81 -23.60
N ARG A 202 10.91 4.55 -23.80
CA ARG A 202 11.54 4.67 -25.13
C ARG A 202 11.01 3.64 -26.12
N ASP A 203 10.88 2.38 -25.69
CA ASP A 203 10.44 1.27 -26.53
C ASP A 203 9.00 1.47 -27.06
N TYR A 204 8.18 2.26 -26.34
CA TYR A 204 6.79 2.58 -26.70
C TYR A 204 6.54 4.06 -27.00
N GLU A 205 7.58 4.86 -27.22
CA GLU A 205 7.47 6.29 -27.57
C GLU A 205 6.61 7.12 -26.59
N LEU A 206 6.65 6.76 -25.30
CA LEU A 206 5.96 7.47 -24.22
C LEU A 206 6.80 8.66 -23.72
N PRO A 207 6.16 9.67 -23.07
CA PRO A 207 6.89 10.72 -22.38
C PRO A 207 7.88 10.14 -21.37
N LEU A 208 9.14 10.61 -21.43
CA LEU A 208 10.16 10.22 -20.46
C LEU A 208 9.91 10.91 -19.12
N THR A 209 9.48 10.13 -18.14
CA THR A 209 9.19 10.59 -16.78
C THR A 209 9.77 9.65 -15.74
N ASN A 210 10.13 10.23 -14.60
CA ASN A 210 10.56 9.48 -13.43
C ASN A 210 9.41 9.34 -12.43
N PHE A 211 9.52 8.34 -11.55
CA PHE A 211 8.68 8.26 -10.36
C PHE A 211 9.48 8.69 -9.12
N SER A 212 8.76 9.12 -8.09
CA SER A 212 9.33 9.33 -6.76
C SER A 212 9.05 8.12 -5.86
N VAL A 213 9.89 7.89 -4.84
CA VAL A 213 9.70 6.79 -3.89
C VAL A 213 9.40 7.33 -2.50
N THR A 214 8.43 6.72 -1.81
CA THR A 214 8.16 6.91 -0.38
C THR A 214 8.32 5.59 0.35
N LEU A 215 9.26 5.53 1.29
CA LEU A 215 9.52 4.35 2.10
C LEU A 215 8.68 4.37 3.37
N ILE A 216 7.98 3.27 3.64
CA ILE A 216 7.09 3.09 4.78
C ILE A 216 7.56 1.89 5.59
N ASN A 217 7.61 2.04 6.92
CA ASN A 217 7.88 0.94 7.84
C ASN A 217 9.17 0.14 7.52
N GLY A 218 10.25 0.85 7.19
CA GLY A 218 11.54 0.21 6.84
C GLY A 218 11.57 -0.45 5.46
N GLY A 219 10.70 -0.03 4.53
CA GLY A 219 10.82 -0.43 3.12
C GLY A 219 12.15 0.01 2.53
N GLU A 220 12.63 -0.74 1.55
CA GLU A 220 13.90 -0.47 0.87
C GLU A 220 13.67 -0.28 -0.63
N ASP A 221 14.41 0.65 -1.22
CA ASP A 221 14.38 0.90 -2.66
C ASP A 221 15.58 0.22 -3.34
N HIS A 222 15.36 -0.97 -3.87
CA HIS A 222 16.37 -1.78 -4.51
C HIS A 222 16.47 -1.47 -6.01
N GLN A 223 17.36 -0.56 -6.37
CA GLN A 223 17.66 -0.25 -7.78
C GLN A 223 18.72 -1.20 -8.41
N ASP A 224 19.25 -2.20 -7.67
CA ASP A 224 20.23 -3.16 -8.20
C ASP A 224 19.60 -4.00 -9.33
N PRO A 225 20.30 -4.19 -10.48
CA PRO A 225 19.83 -5.04 -11.56
C PRO A 225 19.48 -6.49 -11.20
N ARG A 226 19.98 -6.99 -10.06
CA ARG A 226 19.76 -8.34 -9.51
C ARG A 226 18.58 -8.41 -8.53
N GLY A 227 17.96 -7.28 -8.20
CA GLY A 227 16.78 -7.23 -7.34
C GLY A 227 15.56 -7.87 -8.00
N ASP A 228 14.56 -8.23 -7.18
CA ASP A 228 13.26 -8.66 -7.69
C ASP A 228 12.41 -7.43 -8.05
N ILE A 229 11.84 -7.46 -9.24
CA ILE A 229 11.24 -6.30 -9.91
C ILE A 229 9.85 -6.57 -10.47
N GLY A 230 9.37 -7.81 -10.44
CA GLY A 230 8.23 -8.29 -11.26
C GLY A 230 7.00 -7.38 -11.26
N GLU A 231 6.25 -7.36 -10.16
CA GLU A 231 5.03 -6.58 -10.00
C GLU A 231 5.34 -5.07 -9.96
N ALA A 232 6.38 -4.67 -9.25
CA ALA A 232 6.72 -3.25 -9.09
C ALA A 232 7.03 -2.57 -10.43
N ASN A 233 7.76 -3.26 -11.33
CA ASN A 233 7.96 -2.78 -12.70
C ASN A 233 6.66 -2.78 -13.50
N LEU A 234 5.86 -3.86 -13.40
CA LEU A 234 4.58 -3.94 -14.10
C LEU A 234 3.69 -2.74 -13.78
N ASP A 235 3.53 -2.42 -12.49
CA ASP A 235 2.78 -1.27 -12.00
C ASP A 235 3.33 0.04 -12.56
N SER A 236 4.63 0.31 -12.35
CA SER A 236 5.25 1.57 -12.79
C SER A 236 5.14 1.79 -14.31
N GLN A 237 5.34 0.75 -15.11
CA GLN A 237 5.36 0.80 -16.57
C GLN A 237 3.96 1.02 -17.13
N PHE A 238 2.98 0.20 -16.71
CA PHE A 238 1.60 0.34 -17.19
C PHE A 238 0.96 1.63 -16.69
N MET A 239 1.24 2.05 -15.45
CA MET A 239 0.75 3.32 -14.96
C MET A 239 1.37 4.49 -15.73
N SER A 240 2.66 4.46 -16.07
CA SER A 240 3.26 5.50 -16.92
C SER A 240 2.62 5.56 -18.32
N ALA A 241 2.25 4.40 -18.89
CA ALA A 241 1.58 4.32 -20.19
C ALA A 241 0.20 4.97 -20.20
N VAL A 242 -0.57 4.78 -19.12
CA VAL A 242 -1.94 5.32 -18.97
C VAL A 242 -1.91 6.79 -18.55
N THR A 243 -1.07 7.13 -17.57
CA THR A 243 -1.05 8.47 -16.94
C THR A 243 -0.15 9.47 -17.67
N LYS A 244 0.64 9.00 -18.65
CA LYS A 244 1.52 9.79 -19.50
C LYS A 244 2.54 10.58 -18.68
N SER A 245 2.38 11.90 -18.62
CA SER A 245 3.30 12.82 -17.95
C SER A 245 2.87 13.21 -16.53
N LEU A 246 1.82 12.59 -15.97
CA LEU A 246 1.45 12.84 -14.58
C LEU A 246 2.56 12.37 -13.62
N PRO A 247 2.83 13.12 -12.53
CA PRO A 247 3.74 12.67 -11.48
C PRO A 247 3.32 11.32 -10.89
N LEU A 248 4.26 10.38 -10.86
CA LEU A 248 4.06 9.03 -10.32
C LEU A 248 4.83 8.87 -9.00
N THR A 249 4.21 8.24 -7.99
CA THR A 249 4.86 7.94 -6.71
C THR A 249 4.70 6.46 -6.34
N GLN A 250 5.81 5.77 -6.11
CA GLN A 250 5.83 4.44 -5.52
C GLN A 250 5.86 4.54 -3.99
N PHE A 251 5.00 3.80 -3.31
CA PHE A 251 5.01 3.63 -1.86
C PHE A 251 5.49 2.21 -1.54
N ILE A 252 6.71 2.08 -1.00
CA ILE A 252 7.31 0.78 -0.67
C ILE A 252 7.18 0.52 0.82
N THR A 253 6.55 -0.59 1.20
CA THR A 253 6.45 -1.00 2.60
C THR A 253 7.51 -2.02 2.97
N GLY A 254 8.10 -1.90 4.16
CA GLY A 254 8.97 -2.93 4.73
C GLY A 254 8.18 -4.13 5.25
N GLY A 255 8.78 -5.31 5.09
CA GLY A 255 8.18 -6.60 5.42
C GLY A 255 7.39 -7.21 4.26
N SER A 256 7.44 -8.53 4.14
CA SER A 256 6.52 -9.32 3.30
C SER A 256 5.41 -9.86 4.22
N PRO A 257 4.12 -9.76 3.87
CA PRO A 257 3.07 -10.21 4.76
C PRO A 257 3.05 -11.73 4.98
#